data_AF-A0A0N0M3L7-F1
#
_entry.id   AF-A0A0N0M3L7-F1
#
_cell.length_a   1.000
_cell.length_b   1.000
_cell.length_c   1.000
_cell.angle_alpha   90.00
_cell.angle_beta   90.00
_cell.angle_gamma   90.00
#
_symmetry.space_group_name_H-M   'P 1'
#
loop_
_entity.id
_entity.type
_entity.pdbx_description
1 polymer ?
#
loop_
_entity_poly.entity_id
_entity_poly.type
_entity_poly.pdbx_seq_one_letter_code
_entity_poly.pdbx_strand_id
1 'polypeptide(L)'
;MTWITSPATGLEEAIARFKADLPGWWFSVGECQVSCDASCAPTSETMDIGIIGIQGSDDRFDSGFHADLEQPSTLAEALDHVRIQALDALAAYRKESTHD
;
A
#
# COMPACT_ATOMS: atom_id res chain seq x y z
N MET A 1 -0.69 32.02 -4.97
CA MET A 1 -0.94 30.73 -4.28
C MET A 1 0.38 30.24 -3.74
N THR A 2 0.43 29.90 -2.44
CA THR A 2 1.59 29.26 -1.83
C THR A 2 1.45 27.76 -2.04
N TRP A 3 2.53 27.07 -2.44
CA TRP A 3 2.56 25.61 -2.59
C TRP A 3 2.32 24.94 -1.23
N ILE A 4 1.28 24.10 -1.14
CA ILE A 4 0.98 23.32 0.07
C ILE A 4 1.74 22.00 -0.05
N THR A 5 2.67 21.79 0.88
CA THR A 5 3.54 20.60 0.93
C THR A 5 3.97 20.34 2.34
N SER A 6 4.27 19.08 2.61
CA SER A 6 4.93 18.65 3.82
C SER A 6 6.37 18.21 3.50
N PRO A 7 7.34 18.50 4.39
CA PRO A 7 8.65 17.88 4.26
C PRO A 7 8.51 16.34 4.22
N ALA A 8 9.39 15.67 3.47
CA ALA A 8 9.41 14.20 3.36
C ALA A 8 9.88 13.48 4.65
N THR A 9 9.63 14.06 5.82
CA THR A 9 10.02 13.55 7.13
C THR A 9 9.41 12.16 7.36
N GLY A 10 10.24 11.20 7.76
CA GLY A 10 9.78 9.86 8.14
C GLY A 10 9.55 8.90 6.97
N LEU A 11 9.83 9.34 5.74
CA LEU A 11 9.60 8.52 4.55
C LEU A 11 10.54 7.30 4.51
N GLU A 12 11.80 7.45 4.91
CA GLU A 12 12.75 6.34 4.96
C GLU A 12 12.29 5.25 5.94
N GLU A 13 11.79 5.63 7.12
CA GLU A 13 11.25 4.67 8.08
C GLU A 13 9.96 4.02 7.59
N ALA A 14 9.09 4.77 6.90
CA ALA A 14 7.87 4.22 6.28
C ALA A 14 8.23 3.20 5.19
N ILE A 15 9.22 3.49 4.35
CA ILE A 15 9.75 2.56 3.34
C ILE A 15 10.33 1.31 4.02
N ALA A 16 11.06 1.47 5.13
CA ALA A 16 11.62 0.33 5.86
C ALA A 16 10.52 -0.58 6.43
N ARG A 17 9.46 -0.01 7.02
CA ARG A 17 8.28 -0.78 7.47
C ARG A 17 7.59 -1.48 6.31
N PHE A 18 7.34 -0.76 5.20
CA PHE A 18 6.73 -1.34 4.00
C PHE A 18 7.49 -2.57 3.51
N LYS A 19 8.81 -2.45 3.35
CA LYS A 19 9.66 -3.55 2.85
C LYS A 19 9.71 -4.74 3.81
N ALA A 20 9.63 -4.49 5.12
CA ALA A 20 9.62 -5.56 6.12
C ALA A 20 8.28 -6.31 6.14
N ASP A 21 7.17 -5.58 6.04
CA ASP A 21 5.82 -6.13 6.15
C ASP A 21 5.32 -6.77 4.84
N LEU A 22 5.72 -6.21 3.70
CA LEU A 22 5.30 -6.61 2.35
C LEU A 22 6.52 -6.92 1.46
N PRO A 23 7.32 -7.95 1.80
CA PRO A 23 8.53 -8.28 1.05
C PRO A 23 8.18 -8.65 -0.40
N GLY A 24 8.90 -8.03 -1.36
CA GLY A 24 8.73 -8.25 -2.79
C GLY A 24 7.52 -7.54 -3.43
N TRP A 25 6.78 -6.74 -2.67
CA TRP A 25 5.76 -5.85 -3.22
C TRP A 25 6.40 -4.56 -3.74
N TRP A 26 5.80 -3.97 -4.77
CA TRP A 26 6.20 -2.64 -5.24
C TRP A 26 5.39 -1.56 -4.52
N PHE A 27 5.94 -0.35 -4.44
CA PHE A 27 5.23 0.83 -3.99
C PHE A 27 5.60 2.06 -4.82
N SER A 28 4.71 3.04 -4.85
CA SER A 28 4.96 4.40 -5.34
C SER A 28 4.35 5.41 -4.37
N VAL A 29 4.92 6.61 -4.31
CA VAL A 29 4.39 7.73 -3.51
C VAL A 29 4.45 9.02 -4.35
N GLY A 30 3.48 9.90 -4.15
CA GLY A 30 3.34 11.17 -4.86
C GLY A 30 2.82 12.28 -3.95
N GLU A 31 3.23 13.52 -4.22
CA GLU A 31 2.71 14.71 -3.53
C GLU A 31 2.31 15.76 -4.57
N CYS A 32 1.15 16.37 -4.37
CA CYS A 32 0.69 17.51 -5.13
C CYS A 32 0.12 18.63 -4.22
N GLN A 33 -0.39 19.71 -4.83
CA GLN A 33 -1.00 20.84 -4.12
C GLN A 33 -2.15 20.45 -3.19
N VAL A 34 -2.85 19.37 -3.50
CA VAL A 34 -4.12 19.00 -2.85
C VAL A 34 -4.03 17.71 -2.04
N SER A 35 -3.06 16.83 -2.34
CA SER A 35 -2.94 15.56 -1.64
C SER A 35 -1.54 14.95 -1.66
N CYS A 36 -1.34 13.97 -0.77
CA CYS A 36 -0.28 12.98 -0.82
C CYS A 36 -0.89 11.61 -1.16
N ASP A 37 -0.36 10.95 -2.17
CA ASP A 37 -0.83 9.66 -2.65
C ASP A 37 0.23 8.56 -2.48
N ALA A 38 -0.25 7.33 -2.34
CA ALA A 38 0.59 6.14 -2.38
C ALA A 38 -0.15 4.97 -3.00
N SER A 39 0.59 4.11 -3.69
CA SER A 39 0.06 2.88 -4.28
C SER A 39 1.00 1.71 -3.99
N CYS A 40 0.44 0.51 -3.83
CA CYS A 40 1.24 -0.71 -3.76
C CYS A 40 0.49 -1.92 -4.30
N ALA A 41 1.24 -2.91 -4.78
CA ALA A 41 0.67 -4.21 -5.13
C ALA A 41 1.76 -5.31 -5.05
N PRO A 42 1.36 -6.59 -4.98
CA PRO A 42 2.31 -7.68 -5.13
C PRO A 42 2.96 -7.64 -6.52
N THR A 43 4.17 -8.19 -6.61
CA THR A 43 4.82 -8.43 -7.91
C THR A 43 4.51 -9.84 -8.39
N SER A 44 4.76 -10.07 -9.68
CA SER A 44 4.75 -11.41 -10.28
C SER A 44 5.69 -12.39 -9.56
N GLU A 45 6.81 -11.91 -9.01
CA GLU A 45 7.76 -12.77 -8.28
C GLU A 45 7.26 -13.14 -6.88
N THR A 46 6.34 -12.35 -6.32
CA THR A 46 5.62 -12.71 -5.09
C THR A 46 4.39 -13.58 -5.34
N MET A 47 4.12 -14.02 -6.59
CA MET A 47 2.96 -14.85 -6.97
C MET A 47 2.83 -16.18 -6.21
N ASP A 48 3.87 -16.62 -5.50
CA ASP A 48 3.78 -17.78 -4.60
C ASP A 48 2.73 -17.59 -3.48
N ILE A 49 2.20 -16.37 -3.27
CA ILE A 49 1.01 -16.15 -2.44
C ILE A 49 -0.28 -16.72 -3.03
N GLY A 50 -0.34 -17.09 -4.31
CA GLY A 50 -1.49 -17.74 -4.94
C GLY A 50 -2.77 -16.91 -5.03
N ILE A 51 -2.80 -15.71 -4.43
CA ILE A 51 -4.01 -14.89 -4.24
C ILE A 51 -4.56 -14.27 -5.53
N ILE A 52 -3.69 -13.84 -6.45
CA ILE A 52 -4.09 -13.03 -7.62
C ILE A 52 -4.88 -13.90 -8.60
N GLY A 53 -6.11 -13.48 -8.92
CA GLY A 53 -6.98 -14.17 -9.87
C GLY A 53 -7.74 -15.36 -9.28
N ILE A 54 -7.68 -15.59 -7.96
CA ILE A 54 -8.57 -16.54 -7.28
C ILE A 54 -9.95 -15.91 -7.17
N GLN A 55 -10.98 -16.64 -7.61
CA GLN A 55 -12.36 -16.19 -7.46
C GLN A 55 -12.70 -16.04 -5.96
N GLY A 56 -13.06 -14.82 -5.54
CA GLY A 56 -13.33 -14.48 -4.15
C GLY A 56 -12.16 -13.82 -3.42
N SER A 57 -10.97 -13.73 -4.03
CA SER A 57 -9.90 -12.87 -3.52
C SER A 57 -10.24 -11.40 -3.71
N ASP A 58 -9.69 -10.53 -2.87
CA ASP A 58 -9.81 -9.08 -3.02
C ASP A 58 -9.23 -8.62 -4.38
N ASP A 59 -10.04 -8.01 -5.23
CA ASP A 59 -9.64 -7.54 -6.56
C ASP A 59 -8.43 -6.56 -6.50
N ARG A 60 -8.20 -5.92 -5.35
CA ARG A 60 -7.06 -5.02 -5.12
C ARG A 60 -5.71 -5.73 -5.15
N PHE A 61 -5.66 -7.06 -5.01
CA PHE A 61 -4.43 -7.81 -5.23
C PHE A 61 -3.97 -7.78 -6.70
N ASP A 62 -4.90 -7.57 -7.64
CA ASP A 62 -4.61 -7.40 -9.07
C ASP A 62 -4.53 -5.91 -9.44
N SER A 63 -5.51 -5.11 -9.04
CA SER A 63 -5.57 -3.69 -9.42
C SER A 63 -4.61 -2.79 -8.64
N GLY A 64 -4.12 -3.25 -7.50
CA GLY A 64 -3.35 -2.48 -6.54
C GLY A 64 -4.21 -1.86 -5.44
N PHE A 65 -3.53 -1.53 -4.34
CA PHE A 65 -4.06 -0.74 -3.23
C PHE A 65 -3.64 0.71 -3.42
N HIS A 66 -4.51 1.65 -3.05
CA HIS A 66 -4.29 3.08 -3.23
C HIS A 66 -4.70 3.85 -1.98
N ALA A 67 -3.97 4.92 -1.68
CA ALA A 67 -4.31 5.93 -0.69
C ALA A 67 -4.11 7.32 -1.31
N ASP A 68 -5.06 8.21 -1.06
CA ASP A 68 -5.04 9.62 -1.50
C ASP A 68 -5.50 10.46 -0.30
N LEU A 69 -4.56 11.14 0.35
CA LEU A 69 -4.77 11.87 1.60
C LEU A 69 -4.72 13.37 1.36
N GLU A 70 -5.76 14.10 1.79
CA GLU A 70 -5.83 15.56 1.63
C GLU A 70 -4.68 16.28 2.34
N GLN A 71 -4.16 17.35 1.73
CA GLN A 71 -3.18 18.20 2.40
C GLN A 71 -3.80 18.94 3.61
N PRO A 72 -3.07 19.14 4.72
CA PRO A 72 -1.68 18.74 4.93
C PRO A 72 -1.55 17.26 5.32
N SER A 73 -0.87 16.50 4.47
CA SER A 73 -0.48 15.11 4.71
C SER A 73 0.95 14.89 4.25
N THR A 74 1.58 13.81 4.70
CA THR A 74 2.94 13.42 4.31
C THR A 74 2.93 12.19 3.40
N LEU A 75 3.99 12.04 2.59
CA LEU A 75 4.23 10.82 1.82
C LEU A 75 4.34 9.58 2.71
N ALA A 76 4.89 9.75 3.93
CA ALA A 76 5.01 8.68 4.91
C ALA A 76 3.64 8.19 5.38
N GLU A 77 2.70 9.10 5.68
CA GLU A 77 1.32 8.77 6.05
C GLU A 77 0.61 8.03 4.91
N ALA A 78 0.72 8.53 3.67
CA ALA A 78 0.12 7.86 2.52
C ALA A 78 0.65 6.43 2.33
N LEU A 79 1.97 6.24 2.44
CA LEU A 79 2.61 4.93 2.31
C LEU A 79 2.21 3.96 3.43
N ASP A 80 2.13 4.43 4.68
CA ASP A 80 1.64 3.59 5.78
C ASP A 80 0.16 3.23 5.60
N HIS A 81 -0.65 4.15 5.06
CA HIS A 81 -2.07 3.91 4.83
C HIS A 81 -2.30 2.80 3.81
N VAL A 82 -1.56 2.82 2.70
CA VAL A 82 -1.67 1.77 1.67
C VAL A 82 -1.08 0.44 2.14
N ARG A 83 0.00 0.48 2.94
CA ARG A 83 0.60 -0.70 3.58
C ARG A 83 -0.40 -1.41 4.51
N ILE A 84 -1.11 -0.67 5.36
CA ILE A 84 -2.09 -1.24 6.29
C ILE A 84 -3.24 -1.89 5.53
N GLN A 85 -3.78 -1.23 4.49
CA GLN A 85 -4.83 -1.82 3.65
C GLN A 85 -4.42 -3.17 3.05
N ALA A 86 -3.19 -3.25 2.52
CA ALA A 86 -2.66 -4.49 1.95
C ALA A 86 -2.50 -5.59 3.01
N LEU A 87 -2.01 -5.25 4.20
CA LEU A 87 -1.88 -6.20 5.31
C LEU A 87 -3.22 -6.72 5.81
N ASP A 88 -4.22 -5.85 5.92
CA ASP A 88 -5.57 -6.24 6.33
C ASP A 88 -6.21 -7.18 5.31
N ALA A 89 -6.03 -6.91 4.01
CA ALA A 89 -6.50 -7.79 2.95
C ALA A 89 -5.80 -9.16 2.99
N LEU A 90 -4.47 -9.19 3.21
CA LEU A 90 -3.72 -10.44 3.38
C LEU A 90 -4.21 -11.23 4.60
N ALA A 91 -4.50 -10.55 5.71
CA ALA A 91 -5.01 -11.19 6.91
C ALA A 91 -6.43 -11.75 6.72
N ALA A 92 -7.29 -11.04 5.97
CA ALA A 92 -8.62 -11.51 5.62
C ALA A 92 -8.55 -12.77 4.75
N TYR A 93 -7.77 -12.74 3.67
CA TYR A 93 -7.57 -13.88 2.77
C TYR A 93 -7.09 -15.12 3.54
N ARG A 94 -6.04 -14.98 4.37
CA ARG A 94 -5.50 -16.11 5.15
C ARG A 94 -6.51 -16.74 6.10
N LYS A 95 -7.42 -15.95 6.69
CA LYS A 95 -8.47 -16.47 7.58
C LYS A 95 -9.48 -17.33 6.81
N GLU A 96 -9.83 -16.91 5.61
CA GLU A 96 -10.76 -17.64 4.73
C GLU A 96 -10.13 -18.93 4.23
N SER A 97 -8.86 -18.91 3.81
CA SER A 97 -8.14 -20.10 3.33
C SER A 97 -7.84 -21.16 4.40
N THR A 98 -8.01 -20.86 5.69
CA THR A 98 -7.77 -21.80 6.80
C THR A 98 -9.02 -22.62 7.17
N HIS A 99 -10.18 -22.32 6.56
CA HIS A 99 -11.46 -23.01 6.84
C HIS A 99 -11.85 -24.05 5.78
N ASP A 100 -10.92 -24.47 4.92
CA ASP A 100 -11.09 -25.54 3.92
C ASP A 100 -10.31 -26.81 4.35
#